data_AF-A0A9X6GCK5-F1
#
_entry.id   AF-A0A9X6GCK5-F1
#
_cell.length_a   1.000
_cell.length_b   1.000
_cell.length_c   1.000
_cell.angle_alpha   90.00
_cell.angle_beta   90.00
_cell.angle_gamma   90.00
#
_symmetry.space_group_name_H-M   'P 1'
#
loop_
_entity.id
_entity.type
_entity.pdbx_description
1 polymer ?
#
loop_
_entity_poly.entity_id
_entity_poly.type
_entity_poly.pdbx_seq_one_letter_code
_entity_poly.pdbx_strand_id
1 'polypeptide(L)'
;MSSQPVDFPVPAGQHYQADVLFEQTKKSGIVTGTAHLGGGYRVRVGTRNNDNLDQIMDISIYKKFKAIQDLYPDLWAALKEKGIDLDDKAKQVLYTGGIGFESLQGVQVHAVVKDVNSGQTKDYKIADVEKGSNIDMTEALKSALQMKS
;
A
#
# COMPACT_ATOMS: atom_id res chain seq x y z
N MET A 1 22.51 -6.90 -8.42
CA MET A 1 22.74 -7.98 -9.40
C MET A 1 23.27 -7.33 -10.68
N SER A 2 24.28 -7.93 -11.32
CA SER A 2 24.88 -7.40 -12.55
C SER A 2 23.92 -7.61 -13.73
N SER A 3 23.47 -6.54 -14.36
CA SER A 3 22.76 -6.61 -15.65
C SER A 3 23.70 -7.24 -16.67
N GLN A 4 23.35 -8.43 -17.19
CA GLN A 4 24.12 -9.04 -18.27
C GLN A 4 23.81 -8.32 -19.58
N PRO A 5 24.83 -8.04 -20.43
CA PRO A 5 24.60 -7.54 -21.78
C PRO A 5 23.69 -8.50 -22.55
N VAL A 6 22.70 -7.96 -23.26
CA VAL A 6 21.85 -8.75 -24.16
C VAL A 6 22.47 -8.67 -25.55
N ASP A 7 23.12 -9.75 -25.97
CA ASP A 7 23.62 -9.90 -27.33
C ASP A 7 22.50 -10.41 -28.25
N PHE A 8 22.31 -9.76 -29.40
CA PHE A 8 21.45 -10.27 -30.47
C PHE A 8 22.21 -10.31 -31.80
N PRO A 9 22.16 -11.43 -32.54
CA PRO A 9 22.87 -11.56 -33.81
C PRO A 9 22.23 -10.68 -34.87
N VAL A 10 23.01 -9.78 -35.47
CA VAL A 10 22.59 -8.93 -36.60
C VAL A 10 23.19 -9.50 -37.89
N PRO A 11 22.37 -10.08 -38.79
CA PRO A 11 22.84 -10.51 -40.11
C PRO A 11 23.40 -9.34 -40.93
N ALA A 12 24.44 -9.60 -41.71
CA ALA A 12 25.03 -8.59 -42.59
C ALA A 12 24.00 -8.08 -43.62
N GLY A 13 23.97 -6.76 -43.84
CA GLY A 13 23.06 -6.11 -44.80
C GLY A 13 21.62 -5.92 -44.33
N GLN A 14 21.31 -6.20 -43.06
CA GLN A 14 20.01 -5.91 -42.48
C GLN A 14 20.02 -4.68 -41.57
N HIS A 15 18.91 -3.96 -41.55
CA HIS A 15 18.70 -2.80 -40.68
C HIS A 15 17.77 -3.19 -39.53
N TYR A 16 18.20 -2.88 -38.31
CA TYR A 16 17.43 -3.13 -37.10
C TYR A 16 17.20 -1.83 -36.33
N GLN A 17 16.02 -1.70 -35.74
CA GLN A 17 15.69 -0.70 -34.73
C GLN A 17 15.58 -1.42 -33.39
N ALA A 18 16.22 -0.87 -32.35
CA ALA A 18 16.12 -1.40 -30.99
C ALA A 18 15.59 -0.30 -30.07
N ASP A 19 14.43 -0.53 -29.48
CA ASP A 19 13.82 0.36 -28.51
C ASP A 19 13.91 -0.26 -27.11
N VAL A 20 14.38 0.49 -26.14
CA VAL A 20 14.40 0.05 -24.73
C VAL A 20 13.17 0.59 -24.03
N LEU A 21 12.34 -0.30 -23.51
CA LEU A 21 11.09 0.01 -22.83
C LEU A 21 11.26 -0.21 -21.33
N PHE A 22 10.75 0.77 -20.57
CA PHE A 22 10.62 0.69 -19.13
C PHE A 22 9.16 0.52 -18.78
N GLU A 23 8.79 -0.66 -18.32
CA GLU A 23 7.42 -0.97 -17.89
C GLU A 23 7.31 -0.87 -16.38
N GLN A 24 6.32 -0.11 -15.92
CA GLN A 24 6.05 0.09 -14.50
C GLN A 24 4.66 -0.43 -14.15
N THR A 25 4.60 -1.46 -13.31
CA THR A 25 3.32 -2.00 -12.83
C THR A 25 2.92 -1.28 -11.54
N LYS A 26 1.80 -0.57 -11.57
CA LYS A 26 1.19 0.02 -10.39
C LYS A 26 0.21 -0.97 -9.76
N LYS A 27 0.24 -1.08 -8.44
CA LYS A 27 -0.73 -1.83 -7.64
C LYS A 27 -1.32 -0.90 -6.59
N SER A 28 -2.62 -0.69 -6.67
CA SER A 28 -3.41 -0.02 -5.66
C SER A 28 -4.38 -1.00 -5.00
N GLY A 29 -4.84 -0.66 -3.81
CA GLY A 29 -5.81 -1.46 -3.08
C GLY A 29 -6.22 -0.83 -1.76
N ILE A 30 -7.09 -1.50 -1.03
CA ILE A 30 -7.53 -1.10 0.31
C ILE A 30 -7.13 -2.21 1.28
N VAL A 31 -6.48 -1.84 2.38
CA VAL A 31 -6.22 -2.73 3.51
C VAL A 31 -7.20 -2.37 4.61
N THR A 32 -8.00 -3.35 5.05
CA THR A 32 -8.90 -3.21 6.20
C THR A 32 -8.25 -3.79 7.44
N GLY A 33 -8.27 -3.03 8.54
CA GLY A 33 -7.79 -3.47 9.84
C GLY A 33 -8.88 -3.33 10.91
N THR A 34 -8.97 -4.31 11.80
CA THR A 34 -9.87 -4.26 12.96
C THR A 34 -9.05 -4.14 14.24
N ALA A 35 -9.35 -3.10 15.04
CA ALA A 35 -8.75 -2.86 16.33
C ALA A 35 -9.75 -3.17 17.46
N HIS A 36 -9.26 -3.78 18.53
CA HIS A 36 -10.03 -4.07 19.74
C HIS A 36 -9.75 -2.98 20.77
N LEU A 37 -10.76 -2.15 21.03
CA LEU A 37 -10.69 -1.05 21.98
C LEU A 37 -11.24 -1.50 23.33
N GLY A 38 -10.32 -1.66 24.29
CA GLY A 38 -10.62 -1.90 25.70
C GLY A 38 -10.32 -0.69 26.57
N GLY A 39 -10.59 -0.83 27.87
CA GLY A 39 -10.28 0.18 28.88
C GLY A 39 -11.46 1.06 29.28
N GLY A 40 -11.14 2.12 30.02
CA GLY A 40 -12.11 3.05 30.55
C GLY A 40 -11.48 4.41 30.81
N TYR A 41 -12.33 5.40 31.02
CA TYR A 41 -11.91 6.75 31.36
C TYR A 41 -12.63 7.19 32.62
N ARG A 42 -11.93 8.01 33.39
CA ARG A 42 -12.40 8.55 34.65
C ARG A 42 -13.03 9.91 34.40
N VAL A 43 -14.34 10.01 34.62
CA VAL A 43 -15.08 11.27 34.45
C VAL A 43 -15.24 11.93 35.80
N ARG A 44 -14.87 13.21 35.89
CA ARG A 44 -15.28 14.06 37.00
C ARG A 44 -16.59 14.73 36.64
N VAL A 45 -17.64 14.42 37.38
CA VAL A 45 -18.92 15.10 37.25
C VAL A 45 -18.95 16.21 38.28
N GLY A 46 -18.71 17.45 37.85
CA GLY A 46 -18.83 18.63 38.68
C GLY A 46 -20.20 19.27 38.50
N THR A 47 -20.96 19.47 39.58
CA THR A 47 -22.15 20.33 39.58
C THR A 47 -21.72 21.79 39.63
N ARG A 48 -22.25 22.61 38.72
CA ARG A 48 -21.89 24.04 38.57
C ARG A 48 -22.26 24.93 39.76
N ASN A 49 -23.01 24.41 40.73
CA ASN A 49 -23.42 25.12 41.94
C ASN A 49 -22.90 24.37 43.18
N ASN A 50 -22.23 25.15 44.02
CA ASN A 50 -21.65 24.92 45.33
C ASN A 50 -22.10 23.67 46.12
N ASP A 51 -21.10 23.11 46.82
CA ASP A 51 -21.12 22.09 47.86
C ASP A 51 -21.04 20.62 47.39
N ASN A 52 -19.79 20.16 47.36
CA ASN A 52 -19.32 18.79 47.63
C ASN A 52 -20.05 17.64 46.94
N LEU A 53 -19.49 17.23 45.80
CA LEU A 53 -18.81 15.93 45.64
C LEU A 53 -18.31 15.90 44.20
N ASP A 54 -16.99 16.02 43.99
CA ASP A 54 -16.39 15.62 42.72
C ASP A 54 -16.64 14.11 42.57
N GLN A 55 -17.76 13.73 41.96
CA GLN A 55 -18.05 12.34 41.70
C GLN A 55 -17.15 11.90 40.56
N ILE A 56 -16.18 11.07 40.93
CA ILE A 56 -15.29 10.40 40.01
C ILE A 56 -15.96 9.09 39.61
N MET A 57 -16.38 8.99 38.35
CA MET A 57 -16.94 7.76 37.80
C MET A 57 -15.96 7.12 36.82
N ASP A 58 -15.68 5.83 37.02
CA ASP A 58 -14.92 5.03 36.06
C ASP A 58 -15.88 4.45 35.01
N ILE A 59 -15.80 4.97 33.78
CA ILE A 59 -16.66 4.58 32.67
C ILE A 59 -15.87 3.70 31.71
N SER A 60 -16.28 2.44 31.58
CA SER A 60 -15.76 1.54 30.56
C SER A 60 -16.23 1.99 29.17
N ILE A 61 -15.31 1.95 28.19
CA ILE A 61 -15.63 2.27 26.79
C ILE A 61 -16.74 1.34 26.26
N TYR A 62 -16.66 0.04 26.54
CA TYR A 62 -17.70 -0.92 26.16
C TYR A 62 -19.07 -0.55 26.74
N LYS A 63 -19.15 -0.25 28.04
CA LYS A 63 -20.43 0.14 28.69
C LYS A 63 -21.02 1.41 28.07
N LYS A 64 -20.16 2.37 27.69
CA LYS A 64 -20.60 3.60 27.01
C LYS A 64 -21.25 3.27 25.66
N PHE A 65 -20.58 2.50 24.82
CA PHE A 65 -21.10 2.16 23.50
C PHE A 65 -22.32 1.22 23.57
N LYS A 66 -22.38 0.32 24.56
CA LYS A 66 -23.57 -0.47 24.83
C LYS A 66 -24.76 0.40 25.21
N ALA A 67 -24.57 1.39 26.08
CA ALA A 67 -25.61 2.35 26.41
C ALA A 67 -26.03 3.19 25.18
N ILE A 68 -25.11 3.54 24.28
CA ILE A 68 -25.46 4.22 23.02
C ILE A 68 -26.29 3.30 22.11
N GLN A 69 -25.91 2.02 21.98
CA GLN A 69 -26.68 1.02 21.25
C GLN A 69 -28.12 0.93 21.76
N ASP A 70 -28.30 0.89 23.08
CA ASP A 70 -29.62 0.69 23.70
C ASP A 70 -30.48 1.96 23.72
N LEU A 71 -29.87 3.14 23.95
CA LEU A 71 -30.60 4.40 24.14
C LEU A 71 -30.74 5.23 22.87
N TYR A 72 -29.85 5.06 21.89
CA TYR A 72 -29.77 5.89 20.68
C TYR A 72 -29.53 5.02 19.43
N PRO A 73 -30.54 4.25 18.98
CA PRO A 73 -30.38 3.28 17.89
C PRO A 73 -29.96 3.91 16.55
N ASP A 74 -30.42 5.12 16.24
CA ASP A 74 -30.05 5.82 15.00
C ASP A 74 -28.57 6.25 15.01
N LEU A 75 -28.09 6.75 16.16
CA LEU A 75 -26.67 7.06 16.35
C LEU A 75 -25.83 5.79 16.28
N TRP A 76 -26.32 4.69 16.86
CA TRP A 76 -25.65 3.40 16.79
C TRP A 76 -25.54 2.89 15.34
N ALA A 77 -26.60 3.00 14.54
CA ALA A 77 -26.55 2.64 13.12
C ALA A 77 -25.48 3.46 12.37
N ALA A 78 -25.43 4.77 12.59
CA ALA A 78 -24.40 5.62 12.00
C ALA A 78 -22.98 5.22 12.44
N LEU A 79 -22.79 4.83 13.70
CA LEU A 79 -21.49 4.36 14.20
C LEU A 79 -21.09 3.01 13.58
N LYS A 80 -22.05 2.08 13.38
CA LYS A 80 -21.80 0.81 12.66
C LYS A 80 -21.36 1.05 11.22
N GLU A 81 -22.00 1.99 10.52
CA GLU A 81 -21.59 2.38 9.16
C GLU A 81 -20.18 2.97 9.11
N LYS A 82 -19.74 3.63 10.19
CA LYS A 82 -18.36 4.12 10.35
C LYS A 82 -17.38 3.07 10.86
N GLY A 83 -17.80 1.80 10.95
CA GLY A 83 -16.95 0.67 11.31
C GLY A 83 -16.81 0.43 12.81
N ILE A 84 -17.66 1.00 13.65
CA ILE A 84 -17.67 0.73 15.10
C ILE A 84 -18.68 -0.39 15.40
N ASP A 85 -18.24 -1.45 16.07
CA ASP A 85 -19.12 -2.53 16.55
C ASP A 85 -18.79 -2.92 18.00
N LEU A 86 -19.58 -3.83 18.57
CA LEU A 86 -19.38 -4.36 19.92
C LEU A 86 -19.10 -5.86 19.88
N ASP A 87 -18.07 -6.28 20.60
CA ASP A 87 -17.84 -7.67 20.96
C ASP A 87 -18.39 -7.92 22.37
N ASP A 88 -19.62 -8.43 22.44
CA ASP A 88 -20.29 -8.75 23.70
C ASP A 88 -19.60 -9.89 24.47
N LYS A 89 -18.86 -10.79 23.78
CA LYS A 89 -18.14 -11.89 24.44
C LYS A 89 -16.89 -11.39 25.13
N ALA A 90 -16.10 -10.57 24.43
CA ALA A 90 -14.87 -9.98 24.96
C ALA A 90 -15.12 -8.72 25.82
N LYS A 91 -16.35 -8.16 25.79
CA LYS A 91 -16.72 -6.87 26.40
C LYS A 91 -15.83 -5.73 25.90
N GLN A 92 -15.65 -5.66 24.58
CA GLN A 92 -14.79 -4.69 23.89
C GLN A 92 -15.54 -3.97 22.77
N VAL A 93 -15.04 -2.80 22.38
CA VAL A 93 -15.49 -2.12 21.17
C VAL A 93 -14.56 -2.52 20.03
N LEU A 94 -15.12 -2.85 18.87
CA LEU A 94 -14.37 -3.13 17.65
C LEU A 94 -14.39 -1.88 16.78
N TYR A 95 -13.24 -1.52 16.21
CA TYR A 95 -13.16 -0.49 15.18
C TYR A 95 -12.51 -1.07 13.93
N THR A 96 -13.26 -1.12 12.83
CA THR A 96 -12.79 -1.56 11.52
C THR A 96 -12.63 -0.35 10.61
N GLY A 97 -11.39 -0.06 10.23
CA GLY A 97 -11.05 1.01 9.30
C GLY A 97 -10.35 0.47 8.06
N GLY A 98 -10.45 1.21 6.95
CA GLY A 98 -9.72 0.92 5.72
C GLY A 98 -8.70 2.02 5.40
N ILE A 99 -7.51 1.62 4.97
CA ILE A 99 -6.49 2.54 4.43
C ILE A 99 -6.21 2.14 3.00
N GLY A 100 -6.35 3.08 2.07
CA GLY A 100 -5.93 2.90 0.68
C GLY A 100 -4.41 2.92 0.57
N PHE A 101 -3.86 2.06 -0.28
CA PHE A 101 -2.45 2.11 -0.64
C PHE A 101 -2.28 2.14 -2.15
N GLU A 102 -1.21 2.80 -2.57
CA GLU A 102 -0.69 2.72 -3.93
C GLU A 102 0.79 2.38 -3.84
N SER A 103 1.22 1.41 -4.63
CA SER A 103 2.62 0.99 -4.67
C SER A 103 3.02 0.62 -6.09
N LEU A 104 4.29 0.82 -6.39
CA LEU A 104 4.89 0.22 -7.57
C LEU A 104 5.14 -1.26 -7.24
N GLN A 105 4.55 -2.19 -8.00
CA GLN A 105 4.67 -3.63 -7.77
C GLN A 105 5.94 -4.20 -8.40
N GLY A 106 6.36 -3.65 -9.53
CA GLY A 106 7.54 -4.07 -10.23
C GLY A 106 7.88 -3.07 -11.32
N VAL A 107 9.13 -3.12 -11.71
CA VAL A 107 9.66 -2.40 -12.86
C VAL A 107 10.41 -3.43 -13.70
N GLN A 108 10.10 -3.48 -14.98
CA GLN A 108 10.77 -4.34 -15.92
C GLN A 108 11.37 -3.51 -17.05
N VAL A 109 12.57 -3.88 -17.46
CA VAL A 109 13.22 -3.29 -18.63
C VAL A 109 13.30 -4.36 -19.70
N HIS A 110 12.76 -4.05 -20.87
CA HIS A 110 12.78 -4.95 -22.02
C HIS A 110 13.30 -4.19 -23.26
N ALA A 111 14.02 -4.89 -24.13
CA ALA A 111 14.41 -4.38 -25.44
C ALA A 111 13.52 -4.99 -26.50
N VAL A 112 12.89 -4.13 -27.29
CA VAL A 112 12.12 -4.50 -28.47
C VAL A 112 13.01 -4.27 -29.67
N VAL A 113 13.44 -5.36 -30.31
CA VAL A 113 14.28 -5.31 -31.51
C VAL A 113 13.42 -5.64 -32.72
N LYS A 114 13.35 -4.69 -33.64
CA LYS A 114 12.60 -4.78 -34.89
C LYS A 114 13.55 -4.84 -36.08
N ASP A 115 13.40 -5.87 -36.90
CA ASP A 115 14.00 -5.91 -38.23
C ASP A 115 13.20 -4.96 -39.15
N VAL A 116 13.87 -3.93 -39.66
CA VAL A 116 13.25 -2.90 -40.50
C VAL A 116 12.85 -3.46 -41.87
N ASN A 117 13.54 -4.49 -42.35
CA ASN A 117 13.31 -5.09 -43.66
C ASN A 117 12.17 -6.10 -43.63
N SER A 118 12.09 -6.94 -42.59
CA SER A 118 11.04 -7.98 -42.46
C SER A 118 9.84 -7.55 -41.61
N GLY A 119 9.96 -6.47 -40.84
CA GLY A 119 8.96 -6.01 -39.87
C GLY A 119 8.83 -6.90 -38.63
N GLN A 120 9.59 -8.01 -38.55
CA GLN A 120 9.55 -8.90 -37.39
C GLN A 120 10.08 -8.18 -36.15
N THR A 121 9.40 -8.41 -35.04
CA THR A 121 9.73 -7.82 -33.74
C THR A 121 10.00 -8.94 -32.74
N LYS A 122 11.07 -8.80 -31.96
CA LYS A 122 11.41 -9.71 -30.85
C LYS A 122 11.57 -8.91 -29.57
N ASP A 123 11.01 -9.46 -28.50
CA ASP A 123 11.06 -8.89 -27.16
C ASP A 123 12.12 -9.62 -26.32
N TYR A 124 13.06 -8.87 -25.75
CA TYR A 124 14.14 -9.36 -24.92
C TYR A 124 14.05 -8.75 -23.53
N LYS A 125 13.78 -9.57 -22.53
CA LYS A 125 13.82 -9.15 -21.12
C LYS A 125 15.25 -8.87 -20.69
N ILE A 126 15.54 -7.61 -20.29
CA ILE A 126 16.89 -7.16 -19.91
C ILE A 126 17.11 -7.29 -18.41
N ALA A 127 16.16 -6.84 -17.59
CA ALA A 127 16.30 -6.89 -16.12
C ALA A 127 14.95 -6.82 -15.41
N ASP A 128 14.86 -7.51 -14.27
CA ASP A 128 13.89 -7.22 -13.21
C ASP A 128 14.51 -6.21 -12.24
N VAL A 129 13.87 -5.06 -12.03
CA VAL A 129 14.33 -4.08 -11.05
C VAL A 129 13.69 -4.41 -9.71
N GLU A 130 14.48 -4.99 -8.80
CA GLU A 130 14.03 -5.32 -7.44
C GLU A 130 13.71 -4.05 -6.64
N LYS A 131 12.55 -4.04 -5.96
CA LYS A 131 12.10 -2.95 -5.11
C LYS A 131 13.15 -2.60 -4.04
N GLY A 132 13.55 -1.33 -3.99
CA GLY A 132 14.40 -0.80 -2.92
C GLY A 132 15.90 -0.73 -3.24
N SER A 133 16.31 -1.03 -4.47
CA SER A 133 17.69 -0.80 -4.91
C SER A 133 17.80 0.53 -5.68
N ASN A 134 18.65 1.45 -5.21
CA ASN A 134 19.11 2.58 -6.01
C ASN A 134 20.04 2.02 -7.08
N ILE A 135 19.48 1.58 -8.21
CA ILE A 135 20.28 1.19 -9.37
C ILE A 135 20.66 2.47 -10.10
N ASP A 136 21.92 2.88 -9.98
CA ASP A 136 22.48 3.92 -10.84
C ASP A 136 22.60 3.37 -12.27
N MET A 137 21.55 3.62 -13.06
CA MET A 137 21.42 3.15 -14.44
C MET A 137 22.56 3.67 -15.34
N THR A 138 23.26 4.73 -14.92
CA THR A 138 24.35 5.35 -15.68
C THR A 138 25.60 4.47 -15.70
N GLU A 139 25.91 3.77 -14.61
CA GLU A 139 27.06 2.87 -14.53
C GLU A 139 26.81 1.57 -15.30
N ALA A 140 25.62 0.98 -15.18
CA ALA A 140 25.24 -0.22 -15.92
C ALA A 140 25.33 0.00 -17.44
N LEU A 141 24.96 1.19 -17.92
CA LEU A 141 25.06 1.56 -19.34
C LEU A 141 26.51 1.84 -19.77
N LYS A 142 27.32 2.49 -18.93
CA LYS A 142 28.74 2.78 -19.23
C LYS A 142 29.58 1.51 -19.31
N SER A 143 29.39 0.55 -18.40
CA SER A 143 30.14 -0.71 -18.41
C SER A 143 29.86 -1.56 -19.64
N ALA A 144 28.61 -1.56 -20.12
CA ALA A 144 28.22 -2.25 -21.36
C ALA A 144 28.84 -1.62 -22.61
N LEU A 145 29.11 -0.30 -22.59
CA LEU A 145 29.72 0.42 -23.71
C LEU A 145 31.25 0.37 -23.71
N GLN A 146 31.91 0.24 -22.55
CA GLN A 146 33.37 0.27 -22.42
C GLN A 146 34.07 -1.07 -22.69
N MET A 147 33.35 -2.20 -22.76
CA MET A 147 33.92 -3.50 -23.16
C MET A 147 34.15 -3.64 -24.68
N LYS A 148 33.88 -2.59 -25.47
CA LYS A 148 34.34 -2.45 -26.86
C LYS A 148 35.44 -1.39 -26.95
N SER A 149 36.64 -1.75 -26.48
CA SER A 149 37.93 -1.19 -26.89
C SER A 149 38.93 -2.33 -27.01
#